data_AF-A0A418AWA4-F1
#
_entry.id   AF-A0A418AWA4-F1
#
_cell.length_a   1.000
_cell.length_b   1.000
_cell.length_c   1.000
_cell.angle_alpha   90.00
_cell.angle_beta   90.00
_cell.angle_gamma   90.00
#
_symmetry.space_group_name_H-M   'P 1'
#
loop_
_entity.id
_entity.type
_entity.pdbx_description
1 polymer ?
#
loop_
_entity_poly.entity_id
_entity_poly.type
_entity_poly.pdbx_seq_one_letter_code
_entity_poly.pdbx_strand_id
1 'polypeptide(L)'
;MREYSKARLDEKQRLVDQCASLEGEVVSLVHTAPLTWKQIASALRYAHDAEVAKRDVLRLQVNKNSILLRNLQTWVALNPNPQVCVEKHEHTNMLRVVTSYGEALNVVLGHFHPTPTRWVVVGQQISVDDLVDQSQWPQKDRSFWYTAFRDDVADAMAHWRMLQILPQAKTGAGVVSLEDEGHRWGVDLDTHDNGRAVFIKTAHEVMAMLTKNALDAVLASFAQS
;
A
#
# COMPACT_ATOMS: atom_id res chain seq x y z
N MET A 1 -60.18 -0.69 79.31
CA MET A 1 -59.91 0.69 78.80
C MET A 1 -58.42 1.03 78.69
N ARG A 2 -57.54 0.62 79.63
CA ARG A 2 -56.09 0.91 79.60
C ARG A 2 -55.27 0.14 78.53
N GLU A 3 -55.68 -1.08 78.17
CA GLU A 3 -55.01 -1.85 77.11
C GLU A 3 -55.26 -1.27 75.72
N TYR A 4 -56.48 -0.80 75.47
CA TYR A 4 -56.84 -0.12 74.21
C TYR A 4 -56.04 1.18 73.99
N SER A 5 -55.79 1.95 75.06
CA SER A 5 -54.96 3.15 74.97
C SER A 5 -53.49 2.83 74.71
N LYS A 6 -52.97 1.74 75.28
CA LYS A 6 -51.59 1.30 75.08
C LYS A 6 -51.36 0.79 73.65
N ALA A 7 -52.25 -0.06 73.14
CA ALA A 7 -52.19 -0.56 71.77
C ALA A 7 -52.24 0.57 70.73
N ARG A 8 -53.09 1.59 70.95
CA ARG A 8 -53.14 2.80 70.11
C ARG A 8 -51.85 3.62 70.16
N LEU A 9 -51.18 3.66 71.32
CA LEU A 9 -49.92 4.38 71.49
C LEU A 9 -48.77 3.65 70.76
N ASP A 10 -48.72 2.32 70.91
CA ASP A 10 -47.72 1.47 70.26
C ASP A 10 -47.89 1.49 68.74
N GLU A 11 -49.13 1.46 68.25
CA GLU A 11 -49.42 1.57 66.82
C GLU A 11 -49.10 2.96 66.26
N LYS A 12 -49.39 4.03 67.02
CA LYS A 12 -48.96 5.38 66.66
C LYS A 12 -47.44 5.46 66.56
N GLN A 13 -46.71 4.88 67.51
CA GLN A 13 -45.25 4.89 67.49
C GLN A 13 -44.71 4.12 66.28
N ARG A 14 -45.27 2.94 65.97
CA ARG A 14 -44.88 2.16 64.80
C ARG A 14 -45.07 2.94 63.49
N LEU A 15 -46.18 3.66 63.36
CA LEU A 15 -46.44 4.47 62.18
C LEU A 15 -45.50 5.67 62.08
N VAL A 16 -45.14 6.29 63.21
CA VAL A 16 -44.14 7.38 63.25
C VAL A 16 -42.76 6.86 62.82
N ASP A 17 -42.35 5.69 63.32
CA ASP A 17 -41.07 5.08 62.95
C ASP A 17 -41.04 4.66 61.47
N GLN A 18 -42.17 4.18 60.94
CA GLN A 18 -42.33 3.89 59.50
C GLN A 18 -42.25 5.17 58.65
N CYS A 19 -42.90 6.26 59.07
CA CYS A 19 -42.80 7.54 58.37
C CYS A 19 -41.35 8.04 58.37
N ALA A 20 -40.66 8.00 59.51
CA ALA A 20 -39.26 8.42 59.59
C ALA A 20 -38.34 7.56 58.70
N SER A 21 -38.58 6.24 58.62
CA SER A 21 -37.85 5.34 57.74
C SER A 21 -38.10 5.66 56.25
N LEU A 22 -39.36 5.86 55.87
CA LEU A 22 -39.74 6.17 54.49
C LEU A 22 -39.24 7.56 54.06
N GLU A 23 -39.24 8.54 54.96
CA GLU A 23 -38.66 9.85 54.71
C GLU A 23 -37.14 9.77 54.48
N GLY A 24 -36.43 8.96 55.27
CA GLY A 24 -35.00 8.69 55.05
C GLY A 24 -34.73 8.02 53.70
N GLU A 25 -35.57 7.07 53.30
CA GLU A 25 -35.46 6.36 52.02
C GLU A 25 -35.73 7.30 50.83
N VAL A 26 -36.77 8.15 50.91
CA VAL A 26 -37.07 9.18 49.90
C VAL A 26 -35.92 10.17 49.77
N VAL A 27 -35.32 10.63 50.88
CA VAL A 27 -34.16 11.55 50.82
C VAL A 27 -32.96 10.88 50.11
N SER A 28 -32.72 9.59 50.34
CA SER A 28 -31.66 8.84 49.65
C SER A 28 -31.93 8.68 48.14
N LEU A 29 -33.19 8.47 47.77
CA LEU A 29 -33.64 8.36 46.37
C LEU A 29 -33.60 9.71 45.65
N VAL A 30 -33.84 10.81 46.36
CA VAL A 30 -33.73 12.18 45.82
C VAL A 30 -32.26 12.54 45.53
N HIS A 31 -31.29 12.03 46.30
CA HIS A 31 -29.86 12.19 46.00
C HIS A 31 -29.38 11.33 44.82
N THR A 32 -30.18 10.34 44.41
CA THR A 32 -29.98 9.54 43.19
C THR A 32 -31.06 9.89 42.17
N ALA A 33 -31.17 11.19 41.85
CA ALA A 33 -32.12 11.66 40.84
C ALA A 33 -31.98 10.83 39.55
N PRO A 34 -33.07 10.19 39.06
CA PRO A 34 -33.02 9.43 37.83
C PRO A 34 -32.55 10.35 36.69
N LEU A 35 -31.58 9.87 35.90
CA LEU A 35 -31.01 10.65 34.80
C LEU A 35 -32.14 11.23 33.95
N THR A 36 -32.09 12.54 33.73
CA THR A 36 -33.08 13.19 32.87
C THR A 36 -32.95 12.63 31.44
N TRP A 37 -34.07 12.57 30.71
CA TRP A 37 -34.04 12.19 29.29
C TRP A 37 -33.06 13.02 28.46
N LYS A 38 -32.82 14.28 28.84
CA LYS A 38 -31.80 15.15 28.24
C LYS A 38 -30.38 14.62 28.47
N GLN A 39 -30.06 14.16 29.67
CA GLN A 39 -28.76 13.55 30.00
C GLN A 39 -28.59 12.22 29.27
N ILE A 40 -29.61 11.37 29.25
CA ILE A 40 -29.60 10.08 28.53
C ILE A 40 -29.38 10.32 27.03
N ALA A 41 -30.15 11.20 26.41
CA ALA A 41 -30.00 11.53 24.99
C ALA A 41 -28.63 12.14 24.66
N SER A 42 -28.07 12.94 25.57
CA SER A 42 -26.73 13.51 25.38
C SER A 42 -25.65 12.43 25.48
N ALA A 43 -25.73 11.53 26.46
CA ALA A 43 -24.80 10.41 26.60
C ALA A 43 -24.85 9.48 25.37
N LEU A 44 -26.06 9.16 24.87
CA LEU A 44 -26.23 8.36 23.66
C LEU A 44 -25.63 9.04 22.42
N ARG A 45 -25.82 10.36 22.27
CA ARG A 45 -25.21 11.11 21.18
C ARG A 45 -23.69 11.12 21.26
N TYR A 46 -23.10 11.35 22.43
CA TYR A 46 -21.65 11.26 22.60
C TYR A 46 -21.10 9.86 22.29
N ALA A 47 -21.79 8.80 22.73
CA ALA A 47 -21.40 7.43 22.42
C ALA A 47 -21.48 7.16 20.91
N HIS A 48 -22.56 7.61 20.25
CA HIS A 48 -22.72 7.51 18.80
C HIS A 48 -21.59 8.24 18.06
N ASP A 49 -21.30 9.49 18.42
CA ASP A 49 -20.28 10.29 17.74
C ASP A 49 -18.87 9.71 17.94
N ALA A 50 -18.59 9.14 19.11
CA ALA A 50 -17.35 8.43 19.37
C ALA A 50 -17.20 7.18 18.47
N GLU A 51 -18.27 6.40 18.30
CA GLU A 51 -18.26 5.24 17.41
C GLU A 51 -18.16 5.64 15.92
N VAL A 52 -18.80 6.74 15.52
CA VAL A 52 -18.63 7.30 14.17
C VAL A 52 -17.19 7.71 13.92
N ALA A 53 -16.57 8.45 14.84
CA ALA A 53 -15.17 8.86 14.72
C ALA A 53 -14.23 7.65 14.63
N LYS A 54 -14.45 6.61 15.45
CA LYS A 54 -13.70 5.36 15.41
C LYS A 54 -13.86 4.63 14.08
N ARG A 55 -15.08 4.54 13.56
CA ARG A 55 -15.36 3.94 12.24
C ARG A 55 -14.62 4.68 11.13
N ASP A 56 -14.60 6.00 11.17
CA ASP A 56 -13.97 6.81 10.12
C ASP A 56 -12.43 6.66 10.15
N VAL A 57 -11.83 6.57 11.34
CA VAL A 57 -10.41 6.22 11.50
C VAL A 57 -10.10 4.83 10.95
N LEU A 58 -10.92 3.82 11.28
CA LEU A 58 -10.75 2.46 10.77
C LEU A 58 -10.90 2.40 9.25
N ARG A 59 -11.84 3.14 8.65
CA ARG A 59 -11.99 3.24 7.19
C ARG A 59 -10.75 3.84 6.53
N LEU A 60 -10.18 4.88 7.14
CA LEU A 60 -8.94 5.48 6.64
C LEU A 60 -7.78 4.48 6.71
N GLN A 61 -7.69 3.70 7.78
CA GLN A 61 -6.68 2.65 7.92
C GLN A 61 -6.87 1.53 6.88
N VAL A 62 -8.10 1.08 6.65
CA VAL A 62 -8.41 0.09 5.61
C VAL A 62 -7.98 0.58 4.23
N ASN A 63 -8.24 1.85 3.91
CA ASN A 63 -7.84 2.43 2.62
C ASN A 63 -6.30 2.54 2.49
N LYS A 64 -5.60 3.01 3.54
CA LYS A 64 -4.13 3.03 3.55
C LYS A 64 -3.54 1.63 3.38
N ASN A 65 -4.09 0.66 4.10
CA ASN A 65 -3.64 -0.72 4.04
C ASN A 65 -3.96 -1.37 2.69
N SER A 66 -5.08 -1.06 2.04
CA SER A 66 -5.40 -1.60 0.72
C SER A 66 -4.45 -1.06 -0.36
N ILE A 67 -4.10 0.23 -0.30
CA ILE A 67 -3.09 0.82 -1.19
C ILE A 67 -1.72 0.18 -0.96
N LEU A 68 -1.30 0.04 0.30
CA LEU A 68 -0.03 -0.59 0.65
C LEU A 68 0.00 -2.06 0.18
N LEU A 69 -1.06 -2.82 0.43
CA LEU A 69 -1.16 -4.22 0.06
C LEU A 69 -1.17 -4.38 -1.46
N ARG A 70 -1.85 -3.52 -2.20
CA ARG A 70 -1.75 -3.47 -3.67
C ARG A 70 -0.33 -3.19 -4.12
N ASN A 71 0.35 -2.20 -3.54
CA ASN A 71 1.73 -1.86 -3.90
C ASN A 71 2.71 -2.99 -3.57
N LEU A 72 2.54 -3.65 -2.42
CA LEU A 72 3.34 -4.81 -2.02
C LEU A 72 3.05 -6.02 -2.91
N GLN A 73 1.80 -6.26 -3.28
CA GLN A 73 1.44 -7.27 -4.27
C GLN A 73 2.09 -6.96 -5.61
N THR A 74 2.01 -5.73 -6.10
CA THR A 74 2.72 -5.29 -7.29
C THR A 74 4.22 -5.49 -7.14
N TRP A 75 4.82 -5.19 -5.99
CA TRP A 75 6.25 -5.36 -5.76
C TRP A 75 6.68 -6.84 -5.68
N VAL A 76 5.94 -7.68 -4.96
CA VAL A 76 6.20 -9.13 -4.87
C VAL A 76 6.00 -9.78 -6.23
N ALA A 77 4.96 -9.35 -6.95
CA ALA A 77 4.75 -9.75 -8.32
C ALA A 77 5.94 -9.29 -9.18
N LEU A 78 6.41 -8.05 -9.05
CA LEU A 78 7.59 -7.53 -9.77
C LEU A 78 8.89 -8.28 -9.42
N ASN A 79 8.93 -8.99 -8.29
CA ASN A 79 10.09 -9.72 -7.81
C ASN A 79 9.75 -11.19 -7.48
N PRO A 80 9.17 -11.98 -8.41
CA PRO A 80 8.93 -13.38 -8.16
C PRO A 80 10.28 -14.07 -8.28
N ASN A 81 10.88 -14.36 -7.13
CA ASN A 81 12.14 -15.09 -6.93
C ASN A 81 12.94 -15.32 -8.23
N PRO A 82 13.79 -14.36 -8.61
CA PRO A 82 14.42 -14.35 -9.92
C PRO A 82 15.42 -15.53 -10.02
N GLN A 83 15.00 -16.67 -10.57
CA GLN A 83 15.93 -17.61 -11.21
C GLN A 83 16.40 -16.91 -12.49
N VAL A 84 17.41 -16.04 -12.35
CA VAL A 84 17.58 -14.89 -13.25
C VAL A 84 18.92 -14.82 -13.93
N CYS A 85 19.93 -15.57 -13.51
CA CYS A 85 21.15 -15.67 -14.27
C CYS A 85 21.21 -17.05 -14.92
N VAL A 86 20.99 -17.11 -16.22
CA VAL A 86 21.19 -18.35 -16.99
C VAL A 86 22.68 -18.51 -17.28
N GLU A 87 23.36 -17.42 -17.64
CA GLU A 87 24.76 -17.41 -18.03
C GLU A 87 25.46 -16.12 -17.57
N LYS A 88 26.69 -16.23 -17.08
CA LYS A 88 27.54 -15.10 -16.70
C LYS A 88 28.90 -15.26 -17.36
N HIS A 89 29.36 -14.20 -18.03
CA HIS A 89 30.68 -14.13 -18.64
C HIS A 89 31.26 -12.74 -18.41
N GLU A 90 32.26 -12.64 -17.53
CA GLU A 90 32.91 -11.38 -17.16
C GLU A 90 31.90 -10.28 -16.77
N HIS A 91 31.83 -9.21 -17.57
CA HIS A 91 30.97 -8.05 -17.45
C HIS A 91 29.59 -8.25 -18.09
N THR A 92 29.27 -9.45 -18.57
CA THR A 92 28.03 -9.75 -19.26
C THR A 92 27.24 -10.83 -18.54
N ASN A 93 25.95 -10.59 -18.34
CA ASN A 93 25.01 -11.55 -17.75
C ASN A 93 23.80 -11.71 -18.66
N MET A 94 23.32 -12.94 -18.82
CA MET A 94 22.03 -13.22 -19.45
C MET A 94 20.94 -13.26 -18.39
N LEU A 95 19.98 -12.34 -18.51
CA LEU A 95 18.77 -12.29 -17.70
C LEU A 95 17.60 -12.93 -18.45
N ARG A 96 17.07 -14.03 -17.91
CA ARG A 96 15.86 -14.67 -18.47
C ARG A 96 14.80 -14.84 -17.39
N VAL A 97 13.66 -14.19 -17.57
CA VAL A 97 12.57 -14.24 -16.58
C VAL A 97 11.24 -13.88 -17.23
N VAL A 98 10.15 -14.49 -16.76
CA VAL A 98 8.80 -13.97 -17.04
C VAL A 98 8.41 -13.09 -15.87
N THR A 99 8.20 -11.81 -16.15
CA THR A 99 7.76 -10.83 -15.15
C THR A 99 6.37 -11.16 -14.64
N SER A 100 5.98 -10.59 -13.50
CA SER A 100 4.60 -10.67 -13.01
C SER A 100 3.54 -10.20 -13.98
N TYR A 101 3.87 -9.24 -14.85
CA TYR A 101 2.95 -8.75 -15.87
C TYR A 101 2.75 -9.76 -17.01
N GLY A 102 3.32 -10.97 -16.88
CA GLY A 102 3.27 -12.02 -17.88
C GLY A 102 4.12 -11.70 -19.10
N GLU A 103 5.08 -10.78 -18.98
CA GLU A 103 6.00 -10.41 -20.06
C GLU A 103 7.31 -11.19 -19.94
N ALA A 104 7.77 -11.79 -21.03
CA ALA A 104 9.05 -12.48 -21.09
C ALA A 104 10.21 -11.49 -21.33
N LEU A 105 11.19 -11.53 -20.43
CA LEU A 105 12.47 -10.87 -20.54
C LEU A 105 13.53 -11.91 -20.91
N ASN A 106 14.28 -11.61 -21.97
CA ASN A 106 15.47 -12.35 -22.37
C ASN A 106 16.51 -11.30 -22.73
N VAL A 107 17.21 -10.77 -21.73
CA VAL A 107 18.03 -9.57 -21.85
C VAL A 107 19.49 -9.93 -21.61
N VAL A 108 20.36 -9.54 -22.52
CA VAL A 108 21.81 -9.52 -22.27
C VAL A 108 22.15 -8.21 -21.58
N LEU A 109 22.78 -8.30 -20.42
CA LEU A 109 23.17 -7.17 -19.59
C LEU A 109 24.69 -7.03 -19.57
N GLY A 110 25.20 -5.86 -19.96
CA GLY A 110 26.56 -5.44 -19.67
C GLY A 110 26.60 -4.61 -18.39
N HIS A 111 27.51 -4.92 -17.47
CA HIS A 111 27.73 -4.15 -16.24
C HIS A 111 29.20 -3.77 -16.12
N PHE A 112 29.46 -2.47 -16.04
CA PHE A 112 30.80 -1.89 -16.08
C PHE A 112 31.00 -0.93 -14.92
N HIS A 113 32.22 -0.91 -14.38
CA HIS A 113 32.65 0.06 -13.37
C HIS A 113 33.89 0.80 -13.89
N PRO A 114 33.75 1.74 -14.85
CA PRO A 114 34.90 2.43 -15.45
C PRO A 114 35.76 3.18 -14.42
N THR A 115 35.14 3.66 -13.33
CA THR A 115 35.81 4.25 -12.18
C THR A 115 35.12 3.78 -10.89
N PRO A 116 35.76 3.91 -9.71
CA PRO A 116 35.10 3.59 -8.43
C PRO A 116 33.81 4.37 -8.20
N THR A 117 33.71 5.57 -8.76
CA THR A 117 32.58 6.49 -8.62
C THR A 117 31.58 6.41 -9.77
N ARG A 118 31.79 5.56 -10.79
CA ARG A 118 30.92 5.48 -11.98
C ARG A 118 30.58 4.05 -12.36
N TRP A 119 29.28 3.79 -12.47
CA TRP A 119 28.69 2.50 -12.78
C TRP A 119 27.85 2.65 -14.05
N VAL A 120 28.00 1.72 -14.99
CA VAL A 120 27.26 1.71 -16.25
C VAL A 120 26.63 0.34 -16.42
N VAL A 121 25.32 0.33 -16.68
CA VAL A 121 24.58 -0.88 -17.03
C VAL A 121 23.92 -0.67 -18.38
N VAL A 122 24.14 -1.60 -19.30
CA VAL A 122 23.50 -1.61 -20.61
C VAL A 122 22.74 -2.91 -20.79
N GLY A 123 21.60 -2.86 -21.46
CA GLY A 123 20.77 -4.03 -21.69
C GLY A 123 20.19 -4.03 -23.10
N GLN A 124 20.15 -5.22 -23.71
CA GLN A 124 19.51 -5.46 -25.00
C GLN A 124 18.69 -6.75 -24.92
N GLN A 125 17.42 -6.68 -25.32
CA GLN A 125 16.59 -7.88 -25.46
C GLN A 125 17.05 -8.71 -26.67
N ILE A 126 17.08 -10.03 -26.46
CA ILE A 126 17.09 -11.05 -27.50
C ILE A 126 15.63 -11.40 -27.82
N SER A 127 15.18 -11.01 -29.00
CA SER A 127 13.78 -11.23 -29.43
C SER A 127 13.54 -12.60 -30.07
N VAL A 128 14.61 -13.27 -30.51
CA VAL A 128 14.57 -14.62 -31.09
C VAL A 128 15.74 -15.40 -30.50
N ASP A 129 15.42 -16.49 -29.79
CA ASP A 129 16.38 -17.36 -29.13
C ASP A 129 15.99 -18.80 -29.44
N ASP A 130 16.79 -19.50 -30.24
CA ASP A 130 16.49 -20.86 -30.69
C ASP A 130 16.48 -21.88 -29.53
N LEU A 131 17.03 -21.51 -28.37
CA LEU A 131 17.08 -22.36 -27.17
C LEU A 131 15.86 -22.18 -26.27
N VAL A 132 15.00 -21.18 -26.52
CA VAL A 132 13.85 -20.89 -25.67
C VAL A 132 12.64 -20.50 -26.49
N ASP A 133 11.60 -21.32 -26.37
CA ASP A 133 10.29 -20.91 -26.83
C ASP A 133 9.66 -19.91 -25.85
N GLN A 134 9.69 -18.64 -26.22
CA GLN A 134 8.99 -17.56 -25.52
C GLN A 134 7.79 -17.03 -26.29
N SER A 135 7.35 -17.72 -27.35
CA SER A 135 6.31 -17.25 -28.28
C SER A 135 4.96 -16.99 -27.61
N GLN A 136 4.69 -17.68 -26.51
CA GLN A 136 3.45 -17.57 -25.73
C GLN A 136 3.36 -16.34 -24.83
N TRP A 137 4.49 -15.69 -24.52
CA TRP A 137 4.51 -14.49 -23.68
C TRP A 137 4.78 -13.25 -24.53
N PRO A 138 4.14 -12.10 -24.25
CA PRO A 138 4.56 -10.87 -24.87
C PRO A 138 6.00 -10.53 -24.52
N GLN A 139 6.65 -9.86 -25.47
CA GLN A 139 8.00 -9.35 -25.35
C GLN A 139 8.05 -7.93 -25.89
N LYS A 140 9.09 -7.20 -25.53
CA LYS A 140 9.43 -5.91 -26.12
C LYS A 140 10.86 -5.93 -26.61
N ASP A 141 11.12 -5.31 -27.75
CA ASP A 141 12.47 -5.08 -28.27
C ASP A 141 13.18 -3.97 -27.47
N ARG A 142 13.31 -4.19 -26.17
CA ARG A 142 13.81 -3.21 -25.22
C ARG A 142 15.32 -3.07 -25.33
N SER A 143 15.78 -1.84 -25.16
CA SER A 143 17.17 -1.53 -24.92
C SER A 143 17.28 -0.43 -23.88
N PHE A 144 18.33 -0.47 -23.08
CA PHE A 144 18.54 0.55 -22.07
C PHE A 144 20.02 0.79 -21.79
N TRP A 145 20.29 2.01 -21.37
CA TRP A 145 21.58 2.50 -20.94
C TRP A 145 21.40 3.30 -19.66
N TYR A 146 21.87 2.76 -18.55
CA TYR A 146 21.82 3.38 -17.24
C TYR A 146 23.23 3.73 -16.80
N THR A 147 23.39 4.90 -16.20
CA THR A 147 24.67 5.34 -15.63
C THR A 147 24.42 5.99 -14.29
N ALA A 148 25.06 5.44 -13.26
CA ALA A 148 25.12 6.04 -11.94
C ALA A 148 26.53 6.60 -11.72
N PHE A 149 26.65 7.80 -11.19
CA PHE A 149 27.95 8.34 -10.82
C PHE A 149 27.86 9.31 -9.64
N ARG A 150 28.97 9.46 -8.92
CA ARG A 150 29.17 10.52 -7.92
C ARG A 150 30.25 11.47 -8.43
N ASP A 151 30.04 12.76 -8.23
CA ASP A 151 31.10 13.74 -8.46
C ASP A 151 32.16 13.63 -7.36
N ASP A 152 33.42 13.95 -7.68
CA ASP A 152 34.55 13.84 -6.74
C ASP A 152 34.62 15.00 -5.72
N VAL A 153 33.55 15.78 -5.58
CA VAL A 153 33.48 16.93 -4.67
C VAL A 153 32.96 16.47 -3.31
N ALA A 154 33.58 16.96 -2.22
CA ALA A 154 33.07 16.72 -0.87
C ALA A 154 31.61 17.20 -0.79
N ASP A 155 30.71 16.28 -0.41
CA ASP A 155 29.23 16.45 -0.40
C ASP A 155 28.50 16.19 -1.75
N ALA A 156 29.13 15.51 -2.70
CA ALA A 156 28.54 15.23 -4.00
C ALA A 156 27.28 14.35 -3.96
N MET A 157 26.21 14.89 -4.56
CA MET A 157 25.01 14.15 -4.95
C MET A 157 25.36 13.00 -5.89
N ALA A 158 24.67 11.86 -5.74
CA ALA A 158 24.69 10.84 -6.76
C ALA A 158 23.80 11.26 -7.94
N HIS A 159 24.32 11.09 -9.14
CA HIS A 159 23.61 11.33 -10.39
C HIS A 159 23.22 10.00 -11.02
N TRP A 160 21.99 9.95 -11.54
CA TRP A 160 21.48 8.82 -12.32
C TRP A 160 21.03 9.32 -13.69
N ARG A 161 21.58 8.73 -14.76
CA ARG A 161 21.16 8.98 -16.15
C ARG A 161 20.55 7.72 -16.71
N MET A 162 19.37 7.88 -17.29
CA MET A 162 18.58 6.79 -17.86
C MET A 162 18.26 7.12 -19.32
N LEU A 163 18.67 6.23 -20.22
CA LEU A 163 18.11 6.13 -21.57
C LEU A 163 17.45 4.76 -21.67
N GLN A 164 16.19 4.72 -22.09
CA GLN A 164 15.47 3.48 -22.27
C GLN A 164 14.56 3.58 -23.49
N ILE A 165 14.64 2.55 -24.31
CA ILE A 165 13.76 2.32 -25.45
C ILE A 165 12.87 1.14 -25.08
N LEU A 166 11.58 1.42 -24.95
CA LEU A 166 10.58 0.43 -24.56
C LEU A 166 9.43 0.49 -25.58
N PRO A 167 9.54 -0.24 -26.70
CA PRO A 167 8.47 -0.29 -27.70
C PRO A 167 7.26 -1.06 -27.18
N GLN A 168 6.16 -0.99 -27.92
CA GLN A 168 4.94 -1.73 -27.65
C GLN A 168 5.20 -3.24 -27.59
N ALA A 169 4.48 -3.95 -26.72
CA ALA A 169 4.65 -5.39 -26.61
C ALA A 169 4.23 -6.11 -27.90
N LYS A 170 4.86 -7.26 -28.18
CA LYS A 170 4.53 -8.14 -29.30
C LYS A 170 4.54 -9.60 -28.85
N THR A 171 3.76 -10.42 -29.54
CA THR A 171 3.70 -11.89 -29.40
C THR A 171 3.98 -12.53 -30.76
N GLY A 172 3.99 -13.87 -30.83
CA GLY A 172 4.02 -14.58 -32.12
C GLY A 172 2.87 -14.21 -33.07
N ALA A 173 1.76 -13.68 -32.55
CA ALA A 173 0.61 -13.23 -33.34
C ALA A 173 0.73 -11.78 -33.85
N GLY A 174 1.75 -11.03 -33.42
CA GLY A 174 1.96 -9.63 -33.79
C GLY A 174 1.99 -8.68 -32.59
N VAL A 175 1.85 -7.39 -32.88
CA VAL A 175 1.87 -6.31 -31.87
C VAL A 175 0.62 -6.42 -30.97
N VAL A 176 0.81 -6.34 -29.66
CA VAL A 176 -0.24 -6.35 -28.64
C VAL A 176 -0.94 -4.99 -28.66
N SER A 177 -2.27 -4.93 -28.63
CA SER A 177 -3.00 -3.66 -28.62
C SER A 177 -2.66 -2.80 -27.39
N LEU A 178 -2.86 -1.49 -27.49
CA LEU A 178 -2.56 -0.60 -26.36
C LEU A 178 -3.50 -0.87 -25.19
N GLU A 179 -4.74 -1.24 -25.49
CA GLU A 179 -5.81 -1.62 -24.57
C GLU A 179 -5.41 -2.88 -23.79
N ASP A 180 -4.98 -3.93 -24.49
CA ASP A 180 -4.50 -5.17 -23.85
C ASP A 180 -3.26 -4.93 -23.00
N GLU A 181 -2.35 -4.06 -23.47
CA GLU A 181 -1.16 -3.69 -22.71
C GLU A 181 -1.53 -2.89 -21.46
N GLY A 182 -2.46 -1.93 -21.56
CA GLY A 182 -3.01 -1.20 -20.43
C GLY A 182 -3.61 -2.13 -19.38
N HIS A 183 -4.45 -3.08 -19.79
CA HIS A 183 -5.06 -4.06 -18.89
C HIS A 183 -4.00 -4.90 -18.14
N ARG A 184 -2.92 -5.31 -18.80
CA ARG A 184 -1.78 -6.01 -18.16
C ARG A 184 -1.08 -5.16 -17.10
N TRP A 185 -1.10 -3.84 -17.27
CA TRP A 185 -0.53 -2.89 -16.32
C TRP A 185 -1.54 -2.51 -15.21
N GLY A 186 -2.75 -3.10 -15.23
CA GLY A 186 -3.83 -2.79 -14.29
C GLY A 186 -4.49 -1.44 -14.57
N VAL A 187 -4.37 -0.94 -15.80
CA VAL A 187 -4.97 0.32 -16.26
C VAL A 187 -6.09 0.00 -17.26
N ASP A 188 -7.32 0.29 -16.87
CA ASP A 188 -8.46 0.22 -17.79
C ASP A 188 -8.45 1.47 -18.69
N LEU A 189 -8.09 1.29 -19.96
CA LEU A 189 -8.05 2.37 -20.94
C LEU A 189 -9.42 2.67 -21.55
N ASP A 190 -10.35 1.72 -21.52
CA ASP A 190 -11.69 1.85 -22.11
C ASP A 190 -12.57 2.84 -21.34
N THR A 191 -12.24 3.07 -20.06
CA THR A 191 -12.91 4.06 -19.20
C THR A 191 -12.46 5.50 -19.44
N HIS A 192 -11.55 5.74 -20.38
CA HIS A 192 -10.95 7.06 -20.60
C HIS A 192 -11.08 7.53 -22.05
N ASP A 193 -11.59 8.75 -22.25
CA ASP A 193 -11.70 9.40 -23.58
C ASP A 193 -10.35 9.52 -24.31
N ASN A 194 -9.23 9.46 -23.57
CA ASN A 194 -7.88 9.50 -24.10
C ASN A 194 -6.97 8.45 -23.42
N GLY A 195 -7.29 7.17 -23.63
CA GLY A 195 -6.52 6.04 -23.08
C GLY A 195 -5.01 6.13 -23.37
N ARG A 196 -4.60 6.63 -24.54
CA ARG A 196 -3.18 6.81 -24.87
C ARG A 196 -2.46 7.77 -23.92
N ALA A 197 -3.06 8.91 -23.60
CA ALA A 197 -2.45 9.86 -22.67
C ALA A 197 -2.35 9.28 -21.25
N VAL A 198 -3.36 8.50 -20.84
CA VAL A 198 -3.35 7.79 -19.55
C VAL A 198 -2.23 6.76 -19.50
N PHE A 199 -2.10 5.93 -20.54
CA PHE A 199 -1.04 4.93 -20.62
C PHE A 199 0.35 5.56 -20.56
N ILE A 200 0.61 6.64 -21.33
CA ILE A 200 1.88 7.36 -21.30
C ILE A 200 2.17 7.93 -19.90
N LYS A 201 1.15 8.51 -19.25
CA LYS A 201 1.29 9.04 -17.89
C LYS A 201 1.63 7.93 -16.89
N THR A 202 0.90 6.82 -16.91
CA THR A 202 1.18 5.68 -16.03
C THR A 202 2.56 5.09 -16.30
N ALA A 203 2.98 5.01 -17.56
CA ALA A 203 4.33 4.58 -17.92
C ALA A 203 5.40 5.48 -17.29
N HIS A 204 5.25 6.81 -17.37
CA HIS A 204 6.17 7.72 -16.69
C HIS A 204 6.17 7.56 -15.17
N GLU A 205 5.02 7.35 -14.53
CA GLU A 205 4.92 7.15 -13.07
C GLU A 205 5.61 5.86 -12.62
N VAL A 206 5.39 4.75 -13.34
CA VAL A 206 6.06 3.47 -13.08
C VAL A 206 7.57 3.61 -13.26
N MET A 207 8.02 4.25 -14.35
CA MET A 207 9.44 4.47 -14.61
C MET A 207 10.10 5.37 -13.57
N ALA A 208 9.42 6.42 -13.10
CA ALA A 208 9.91 7.27 -12.03
C ALA A 208 10.06 6.50 -10.70
N MET A 209 9.09 5.65 -10.37
CA MET A 209 9.15 4.79 -9.18
C MET A 209 10.32 3.80 -9.26
N LEU A 210 10.48 3.11 -10.39
CA LEU A 210 11.58 2.17 -10.60
C LEU A 210 12.94 2.87 -10.54
N THR A 211 13.05 4.06 -11.13
CA THR A 211 14.27 4.87 -11.08
C THR A 211 14.64 5.25 -9.65
N LYS A 212 13.65 5.66 -8.85
CA LYS A 212 13.86 5.99 -7.43
C LYS A 212 14.36 4.76 -6.65
N ASN A 213 13.68 3.62 -6.79
CA ASN A 213 14.07 2.39 -6.10
C ASN A 213 15.48 1.92 -6.49
N ALA A 214 15.83 2.04 -7.78
CA ALA A 214 17.17 1.72 -8.27
C ALA A 214 18.24 2.66 -7.69
N LEU A 215 17.95 3.97 -7.65
CA LEU A 215 18.84 4.96 -7.06
C LEU A 215 19.05 4.69 -5.56
N ASP A 216 17.99 4.41 -4.81
CA ASP A 216 18.07 4.08 -3.39
C ASP A 216 18.94 2.83 -3.14
N ALA A 217 18.81 1.80 -4.00
CA ALA A 217 19.64 0.59 -3.93
C ALA A 217 21.12 0.88 -4.24
N VAL A 218 21.41 1.71 -5.24
CA VAL A 218 22.79 2.11 -5.57
C VAL A 218 23.40 2.97 -4.46
N LEU A 219 22.65 3.93 -3.90
CA LEU A 219 23.11 4.72 -2.76
C LEU A 219 23.41 3.85 -1.54
N ALA A 220 22.57 2.85 -1.26
CA ALA A 220 22.82 1.88 -0.20
C ALA A 220 24.10 1.07 -0.44
N SER A 221 24.41 0.72 -1.69
CA SER A 221 25.63 0.00 -2.04
C SER A 221 26.90 0.84 -1.85
N PHE A 222 26.84 2.15 -2.14
CA PHE A 222 27.96 3.08 -1.89
C PHE A 222 28.22 3.33 -0.41
N ALA A 223 27.23 3.15 0.46
CA ALA A 223 27.41 3.31 1.91
C ALA A 223 28.08 2.09 2.57
N GLN A 224 28.14 0.95 1.87
CA GLN A 224 28.71 -0.30 2.37
C GLN A 224 30.15 -0.55 1.89
N SER A 225 30.64 0.26 0.93
CA SER A 225 32.01 0.23 0.38
C SER A 225 32.90 1.29 1.03
#